data_AF-A0A562M144-F1
#
_entry.id   AF-A0A562M144-F1
#
_cell.length_a   1.000
_cell.length_b   1.000
_cell.length_c   1.000
_cell.angle_alpha   90.00
_cell.angle_beta   90.00
_cell.angle_gamma   90.00
#
_symmetry.space_group_name_H-M   'P 1'
#
loop_
_entity.id
_entity.type
_entity.pdbx_description
1 polymer ?
#
loop_
_entity_poly.entity_id
_entity_poly.type
_entity_poly.pdbx_seq_one_letter_code
_entity_poly.pdbx_strand_id
1 'polypeptide(L)'
;MQIRSNSFEHRQRLSPEFAAGQPTADGFGFAPNRNPHLAWDEVPAGTRSFVLLCIDPDVPTVAEMVGRSDVHIPVEQPRCDFVHWVMADIPADVREIAAGACSDGVAPHGKAEPAGPIGSRQGLNDYTGWFAGDEAMAGDWRGYDGPFPPPNDLRLHRYFFRVFALDVAGLRLPERFAAADVQAAMHGHVLAEAAIYATYSLNPGVKG
;
A
#
# COMPACT_ATOMS: atom_id res chain seq x y z
N MET A 1 4.16 -8.91 -19.29
CA MET A 1 4.50 -8.61 -17.88
C MET A 1 3.35 -9.08 -17.02
N GLN A 2 3.64 -9.92 -16.03
CA GLN A 2 2.68 -10.40 -15.05
C GLN A 2 3.19 -10.10 -13.65
N ILE A 3 2.26 -10.06 -12.69
CA ILE A 3 2.56 -9.97 -11.27
C ILE A 3 1.80 -11.07 -10.52
N ARG A 4 2.45 -11.68 -9.54
CA ARG A 4 1.88 -12.72 -8.67
C ARG A 4 2.32 -12.53 -7.22
N SER A 5 1.62 -13.20 -6.32
CA SER A 5 1.97 -13.26 -4.91
C SER A 5 1.85 -14.69 -4.38
N ASN A 6 2.75 -15.06 -3.47
CA ASN A 6 2.62 -16.26 -2.64
C ASN A 6 1.89 -15.97 -1.32
N SER A 7 1.66 -14.68 -1.02
CA SER A 7 0.98 -14.21 0.19
C SER A 7 -0.55 -14.13 0.02
N PHE A 8 -1.03 -13.98 -1.21
CA PHE A 8 -2.45 -13.97 -1.54
C PHE A 8 -2.67 -14.30 -3.03
N GLU A 9 -3.84 -14.82 -3.36
CA GLU A 9 -4.30 -14.93 -4.74
C GLU A 9 -5.09 -13.68 -5.17
N HIS A 10 -5.06 -13.36 -6.46
CA HIS A 10 -5.79 -12.20 -6.98
C HIS A 10 -7.28 -12.24 -6.56
N ARG A 11 -7.76 -11.11 -6.01
CA ARG A 11 -9.13 -10.90 -5.50
C ARG A 11 -9.50 -11.64 -4.23
N GLN A 12 -8.57 -12.38 -3.63
CA GLN A 12 -8.79 -13.05 -2.36
C GLN A 12 -8.49 -12.15 -1.17
N ARG A 13 -9.00 -12.56 -0.01
CA ARG A 13 -8.80 -11.86 1.26
C ARG A 13 -7.33 -11.91 1.69
N LEU A 14 -6.80 -10.76 2.09
CA LEU A 14 -5.46 -10.65 2.62
C LEU A 14 -5.42 -11.20 4.06
N SER A 15 -4.38 -11.98 4.36
CA SER A 15 -4.08 -12.41 5.73
C SER A 15 -3.82 -11.20 6.63
N PRO A 16 -4.32 -11.18 7.90
CA PRO A 16 -4.00 -10.13 8.85
C PRO A 16 -2.50 -9.89 9.09
N GLU A 17 -1.65 -10.88 8.79
CA GLU A 17 -0.20 -10.70 8.88
C GLU A 17 0.33 -9.57 7.98
N PHE A 18 -0.38 -9.28 6.88
CA PHE A 18 -0.05 -8.21 5.96
C PHE A 18 -0.92 -6.95 6.17
N ALA A 19 -1.78 -6.93 7.20
CA ALA A 19 -2.57 -5.76 7.54
C ALA A 19 -1.83 -4.88 8.56
N ALA A 20 -2.13 -3.58 8.57
CA ALA A 20 -1.70 -2.69 9.64
C ALA A 20 -2.60 -2.84 10.88
N GLY A 21 -3.90 -3.12 10.69
CA GLY A 21 -4.87 -3.34 11.76
C GLY A 21 -5.53 -4.70 11.71
N GLN A 22 -5.93 -5.22 12.88
CA GLN A 22 -6.69 -6.46 13.03
C GLN A 22 -7.69 -6.38 14.20
N PRO A 23 -8.70 -7.26 14.26
CA PRO A 23 -9.51 -7.44 15.47
C PRO A 23 -8.65 -7.92 16.65
N THR A 24 -8.97 -7.44 17.84
CA THR A 24 -8.38 -7.83 19.14
C THR A 24 -9.49 -8.12 20.14
N ALA A 25 -9.13 -8.62 21.33
CA ALA A 25 -10.12 -8.86 22.40
C ALA A 25 -10.84 -7.57 22.84
N ASP A 26 -10.15 -6.43 22.77
CA ASP A 26 -10.64 -5.12 23.22
C ASP A 26 -11.07 -4.21 22.06
N GLY A 27 -11.30 -4.77 20.87
CA GLY A 27 -11.72 -4.04 19.67
C GLY A 27 -10.80 -4.27 18.49
N PHE A 28 -9.99 -3.27 18.15
CA PHE A 28 -9.07 -3.31 17.01
C PHE A 28 -7.71 -2.74 17.42
N GLY A 29 -6.63 -3.28 16.85
CA GLY A 29 -5.28 -2.86 17.17
C GLY A 29 -4.32 -3.20 16.05
N PHE A 30 -3.04 -2.87 16.24
CA PHE A 30 -2.02 -3.12 15.22
C PHE A 30 -1.79 -4.62 14.99
N ALA A 31 -1.64 -4.96 13.72
CA ALA A 31 -1.27 -6.29 13.24
C ALA A 31 0.21 -6.31 12.84
N PRO A 32 0.77 -7.45 12.41
CA PRO A 32 2.20 -7.55 12.07
C PRO A 32 2.65 -6.62 10.94
N ASN A 33 1.75 -6.09 10.11
CA ASN A 33 2.06 -5.05 9.11
C ASN A 33 3.21 -5.43 8.17
N ARG A 34 3.29 -6.70 7.79
CA ARG A 34 4.30 -7.17 6.84
C ARG A 34 3.88 -6.81 5.42
N ASN A 35 4.80 -6.41 4.54
CA ASN A 35 4.44 -6.34 3.13
C ASN A 35 4.16 -7.77 2.60
N PRO A 36 3.18 -7.97 1.70
CA PRO A 36 3.02 -9.26 1.05
C PRO A 36 4.19 -9.54 0.10
N HIS A 37 4.44 -10.82 -0.17
CA HIS A 37 5.34 -11.22 -1.25
C HIS A 37 4.79 -10.71 -2.58
N LEU A 38 5.65 -10.18 -3.45
CA LEU A 38 5.30 -9.82 -4.82
C LEU A 38 6.41 -10.29 -5.75
N ALA A 39 6.05 -10.93 -6.86
CA ALA A 39 6.99 -11.30 -7.91
C ALA A 39 6.41 -10.96 -9.27
N TRP A 40 7.28 -10.60 -10.23
CA TRP A 40 6.88 -10.26 -11.59
C TRP A 40 7.85 -10.82 -12.62
N ASP A 41 7.32 -11.15 -13.79
CA ASP A 41 8.03 -11.73 -14.92
C ASP A 41 7.50 -11.15 -16.24
N GLU A 42 7.94 -11.73 -17.37
CA GLU A 42 7.59 -11.26 -18.72
C GLU A 42 7.83 -9.74 -18.90
N VAL A 43 8.94 -9.26 -18.32
CA VAL A 43 9.32 -7.84 -18.33
C VAL A 43 9.72 -7.42 -19.76
N PRO A 44 9.22 -6.28 -20.28
CA PRO A 44 9.57 -5.82 -21.61
C PRO A 44 11.08 -5.62 -21.82
N ALA A 45 11.54 -5.82 -23.06
CA ALA A 45 12.88 -5.40 -23.43
C ALA A 45 13.02 -3.88 -23.24
N GLY A 46 14.20 -3.45 -22.77
CA GLY A 46 14.48 -2.03 -22.51
C GLY A 46 14.09 -1.55 -21.10
N THR A 47 13.48 -2.39 -20.25
CA THR A 47 13.24 -2.04 -18.85
C THR A 47 14.54 -1.77 -18.10
N ARG A 48 14.61 -0.62 -17.42
CA ARG A 48 15.76 -0.12 -16.68
C ARG A 48 15.50 0.14 -15.21
N SER A 49 14.23 0.24 -14.79
CA SER A 49 13.82 0.19 -13.40
C SER A 49 12.34 -0.22 -13.27
N PHE A 50 11.89 -0.45 -12.04
CA PHE A 50 10.47 -0.58 -11.70
C PHE A 50 10.02 0.44 -10.66
N VAL A 51 8.72 0.69 -10.66
CA VAL A 51 7.98 1.34 -9.58
C VAL A 51 6.95 0.38 -9.04
N LEU A 52 6.74 0.38 -7.72
CA LEU A 52 5.67 -0.34 -7.04
C LEU A 52 4.78 0.64 -6.28
N LEU A 53 3.46 0.55 -6.50
CA LEU A 53 2.43 1.28 -5.75
C LEU A 53 1.45 0.30 -5.10
N CYS A 54 1.01 0.57 -3.88
CA CYS A 54 -0.17 -0.05 -3.26
C CYS A 54 -1.21 1.02 -2.97
N ILE A 55 -2.40 0.93 -3.57
CA ILE A 55 -3.46 1.94 -3.46
C ILE A 55 -4.80 1.26 -3.11
N ASP A 56 -5.49 1.80 -2.12
CA ASP A 56 -6.87 1.48 -1.74
C ASP A 56 -7.83 2.56 -2.27
N PRO A 57 -8.66 2.27 -3.28
CA PRO A 57 -9.61 3.24 -3.85
C PRO A 57 -10.95 3.26 -3.10
N ASP A 58 -11.06 2.53 -1.98
CA ASP A 58 -12.32 2.30 -1.27
C ASP A 58 -12.41 3.08 0.05
N VAL A 59 -11.47 3.99 0.34
CA VAL A 59 -11.47 4.77 1.58
C VAL A 59 -12.60 5.80 1.58
N PRO A 60 -13.41 5.89 2.66
CA PRO A 60 -14.53 6.81 2.72
C PRO A 60 -14.08 8.28 2.80
N THR A 61 -14.72 9.15 2.01
CA THR A 61 -14.38 10.59 1.95
C THR A 61 -14.87 11.44 3.13
N VAL A 62 -15.76 10.91 3.98
CA VAL A 62 -16.33 11.62 5.13
C VAL A 62 -15.66 11.08 6.40
N ALA A 63 -14.57 11.73 6.81
CA ALA A 63 -13.72 11.28 7.91
C ALA A 63 -14.47 11.21 9.25
N GLU A 64 -15.50 12.04 9.44
CA GLU A 64 -16.31 12.09 10.68
C GLU A 64 -17.15 10.83 10.91
N MET A 65 -17.29 9.97 9.90
CA MET A 65 -17.98 8.68 10.04
C MET A 65 -17.04 7.55 10.50
N VAL A 66 -15.73 7.72 10.34
CA VAL A 66 -14.74 6.65 10.59
C VAL A 66 -14.63 6.34 12.09
N GLY A 67 -14.69 5.06 12.45
CA GLY A 67 -14.44 4.59 13.82
C GLY A 67 -15.59 4.82 14.81
N ARG A 68 -16.73 5.33 14.33
CA ARG A 68 -17.93 5.55 15.16
C ARG A 68 -18.69 4.24 15.41
N SER A 69 -19.06 4.00 16.66
CA SER A 69 -19.85 2.83 17.06
C SER A 69 -21.34 2.96 16.77
N ASP A 70 -21.84 4.18 16.57
CA ASP A 70 -23.26 4.49 16.36
C ASP A 70 -23.65 4.66 14.88
N VAL A 71 -22.68 4.55 13.97
CA VAL A 71 -22.86 4.79 12.53
C VAL A 71 -22.20 3.67 11.74
N HIS A 72 -22.91 3.15 10.74
CA HIS A 72 -22.31 2.35 9.67
C HIS A 72 -21.99 3.23 8.47
N ILE A 73 -20.84 3.01 7.83
CA ILE A 73 -20.49 3.67 6.57
C ILE A 73 -21.12 2.86 5.44
N PRO A 74 -22.10 3.41 4.70
CA PRO A 74 -22.80 2.66 3.66
C PRO A 74 -21.87 2.39 2.46
N VAL A 75 -22.17 1.33 1.71
CA VAL A 75 -21.39 0.95 0.53
C VAL A 75 -21.39 2.06 -0.51
N GLU A 76 -22.45 2.85 -0.59
CA GLU A 76 -22.67 3.94 -1.54
C GLU A 76 -21.94 5.25 -1.15
N GLN A 77 -21.36 5.32 0.05
CA GLN A 77 -20.60 6.49 0.50
C GLN A 77 -19.46 6.77 -0.50
N PRO A 78 -19.24 8.04 -0.92
CA PRO A 78 -18.21 8.36 -1.91
C PRO A 78 -16.80 8.01 -1.44
N ARG A 79 -15.99 7.39 -2.31
CA ARG A 79 -14.65 6.90 -1.95
C ARG A 79 -13.53 7.73 -2.56
N CYS A 80 -12.35 7.66 -1.96
CA CYS A 80 -11.11 8.22 -2.49
C CYS A 80 -9.95 7.22 -2.37
N ASP A 81 -8.86 7.53 -3.07
CA ASP A 81 -7.62 6.76 -2.99
C ASP A 81 -6.92 6.99 -1.66
N PHE A 82 -6.30 5.92 -1.14
CA PHE A 82 -5.36 5.94 -0.04
C PHE A 82 -4.13 5.12 -0.40
N VAL A 83 -2.98 5.75 -0.40
CA VAL A 83 -1.69 5.18 -0.75
C VAL A 83 -1.12 4.44 0.45
N HIS A 84 -0.92 3.13 0.30
CA HIS A 84 -0.35 2.24 1.32
C HIS A 84 1.13 1.95 1.10
N TRP A 85 1.64 2.09 -0.13
CA TRP A 85 3.04 1.85 -0.45
C TRP A 85 3.46 2.61 -1.70
N VAL A 86 4.63 3.27 -1.62
CA VAL A 86 5.30 3.91 -2.75
C VAL A 86 6.76 3.47 -2.76
N MET A 87 7.20 2.82 -3.83
CA MET A 87 8.62 2.49 -4.05
C MET A 87 9.01 2.81 -5.48
N ALA A 88 10.09 3.57 -5.64
CA ALA A 88 10.64 3.96 -6.93
C ALA A 88 12.05 3.41 -7.13
N ASP A 89 12.52 3.43 -8.38
CA ASP A 89 13.87 3.06 -8.79
C ASP A 89 14.29 1.64 -8.38
N ILE A 90 13.34 0.71 -8.34
CA ILE A 90 13.65 -0.70 -8.12
C ILE A 90 14.54 -1.15 -9.30
N PRO A 91 15.75 -1.70 -9.07
CA PRO A 91 16.64 -2.08 -10.15
C PRO A 91 16.03 -3.07 -11.14
N ALA A 92 16.42 -2.96 -12.42
CA ALA A 92 15.87 -3.76 -13.51
C ALA A 92 16.16 -5.26 -13.44
N ASP A 93 16.99 -5.75 -12.53
CA ASP A 93 17.25 -7.18 -12.27
C ASP A 93 16.40 -7.75 -11.12
N VAL A 94 15.76 -6.90 -10.30
CA VAL A 94 14.85 -7.34 -9.24
C VAL A 94 13.55 -7.90 -9.84
N ARG A 95 13.17 -9.10 -9.42
CA ARG A 95 11.95 -9.80 -9.88
C ARG A 95 11.03 -10.24 -8.76
N GLU A 96 11.44 -10.03 -7.53
CA GLU A 96 10.72 -10.48 -6.33
C GLU A 96 11.03 -9.57 -5.15
N ILE A 97 10.01 -9.32 -4.33
CA ILE A 97 10.12 -8.77 -2.99
C ILE A 97 9.50 -9.79 -2.05
N ALA A 98 10.29 -10.31 -1.12
CA ALA A 98 9.82 -11.31 -0.17
C ALA A 98 8.83 -10.70 0.85
N ALA A 99 7.97 -11.55 1.40
CA ALA A 99 7.03 -11.17 2.45
C ALA A 99 7.78 -10.62 3.68
N GLY A 100 7.41 -9.43 4.13
CA GLY A 100 8.02 -8.75 5.26
C GLY A 100 9.42 -8.17 5.02
N ALA A 101 9.96 -8.21 3.78
CA ALA A 101 11.30 -7.69 3.49
C ALA A 101 11.39 -6.15 3.54
N CYS A 102 10.27 -5.44 3.44
CA CYS A 102 10.19 -3.98 3.42
C CYS A 102 9.40 -3.39 4.59
N SER A 103 8.67 -4.21 5.33
CA SER A 103 7.92 -3.82 6.51
C SER A 103 7.71 -5.04 7.41
N ASP A 104 7.88 -4.86 8.72
CA ASP A 104 7.64 -5.89 9.75
C ASP A 104 7.23 -5.19 11.04
N GLY A 105 6.03 -4.61 11.01
CA GLY A 105 5.43 -3.88 12.13
C GLY A 105 5.03 -2.45 11.79
N VAL A 106 4.20 -1.88 12.66
CA VAL A 106 3.86 -0.45 12.66
C VAL A 106 4.86 0.28 13.56
N ALA A 107 5.39 1.40 13.09
CA ALA A 107 6.32 2.24 13.85
C ALA A 107 5.65 3.59 14.16
N PRO A 108 5.61 4.04 15.43
CA PRO A 108 5.25 5.41 15.78
C PRO A 108 6.10 6.40 14.97
N HIS A 109 5.49 7.50 14.54
CA HIS A 109 6.12 8.52 13.67
C HIS A 109 6.53 8.04 12.27
N GLY A 110 6.13 6.83 11.87
CA GLY A 110 6.49 6.23 10.59
C GLY A 110 7.89 5.59 10.58
N LYS A 111 8.15 4.78 9.55
CA LYS A 111 9.46 4.13 9.36
C LYS A 111 10.44 5.16 8.81
N ALA A 112 11.49 5.47 9.57
CA ALA A 112 12.50 6.45 9.15
C ALA A 112 13.25 6.01 7.87
N GLU A 113 13.71 4.75 7.85
CA GLU A 113 14.46 4.17 6.73
C GLU A 113 13.93 2.75 6.41
N PRO A 114 12.74 2.64 5.79
CA PRO A 114 12.16 1.35 5.48
C PRO A 114 13.03 0.58 4.48
N ALA A 115 13.23 -0.71 4.74
CA ALA A 115 14.05 -1.57 3.90
C ALA A 115 13.46 -1.76 2.49
N GLY A 116 14.30 -2.13 1.54
CA GLY A 116 13.91 -2.39 0.15
C GLY A 116 15.05 -2.99 -0.64
N PRO A 117 14.81 -3.41 -1.89
CA PRO A 117 15.89 -3.78 -2.80
C PRO A 117 16.95 -2.67 -2.87
N ILE A 118 18.23 -3.06 -2.90
CA ILE A 118 19.35 -2.10 -2.93
C ILE A 118 19.19 -1.17 -4.15
N GLY A 119 19.22 0.15 -3.92
CA GLY A 119 19.05 1.16 -4.98
C GLY A 119 17.61 1.66 -5.15
N SER A 120 16.62 0.98 -4.57
CA SER A 120 15.24 1.49 -4.52
C SER A 120 15.09 2.62 -3.50
N ARG A 121 14.07 3.46 -3.69
CA ARG A 121 13.72 4.58 -2.80
C ARG A 121 12.27 4.44 -2.34
N GLN A 122 12.03 4.65 -1.04
CA GLN A 122 10.70 4.53 -0.43
C GLN A 122 10.09 5.93 -0.27
N GLY A 123 8.92 6.12 -0.87
CA GLY A 123 8.14 7.35 -0.81
C GLY A 123 7.21 7.38 0.40
N LEU A 124 6.55 8.52 0.59
CA LEU A 124 5.51 8.69 1.59
C LEU A 124 4.24 7.94 1.21
N ASN A 125 3.58 7.39 2.23
CA ASN A 125 2.24 6.84 2.16
C ASN A 125 1.26 7.75 2.92
N ASP A 126 -0.05 7.52 2.75
CA ASP A 126 -1.09 8.43 3.24
C ASP A 126 -1.33 8.33 4.76
N TYR A 127 -0.70 7.39 5.46
CA TYR A 127 -0.66 7.41 6.92
C TYR A 127 0.05 8.67 7.46
N THR A 128 0.92 9.29 6.65
CA THR A 128 1.51 10.62 6.93
C THR A 128 0.42 11.67 7.17
N GLY A 129 -0.61 11.69 6.32
CA GLY A 129 -1.74 12.61 6.46
C GLY A 129 -2.72 12.16 7.55
N TRP A 130 -3.00 10.86 7.61
CA TRP A 130 -3.93 10.27 8.57
C TRP A 130 -3.55 10.54 10.03
N PHE A 131 -2.27 10.36 10.38
CA PHE A 131 -1.78 10.54 11.74
C PHE A 131 -1.27 11.95 12.05
N ALA A 132 -1.41 12.92 11.13
CA ALA A 132 -0.87 14.26 11.31
C ALA A 132 -1.39 14.99 12.57
N GLY A 133 -2.60 14.65 13.04
CA GLY A 133 -3.22 15.21 14.24
C GLY A 133 -2.99 14.41 15.53
N ASP A 134 -2.29 13.28 15.47
CA ASP A 134 -2.01 12.42 16.62
C ASP A 134 -0.55 12.61 17.05
N GLU A 135 -0.28 13.27 18.18
CA GLU A 135 1.10 13.56 18.62
C GLU A 135 1.97 12.31 18.79
N ALA A 136 1.38 11.16 19.12
CA ALA A 136 2.12 9.92 19.31
C ALA A 136 2.46 9.22 17.99
N MET A 137 1.73 9.53 16.91
CA MET A 137 1.84 8.84 15.62
C MET A 137 2.28 9.75 14.46
N ALA A 138 2.19 11.07 14.63
CA ALA A 138 2.53 12.06 13.61
C ALA A 138 3.98 11.93 13.16
N GLY A 139 4.22 11.94 11.85
CA GLY A 139 5.55 11.82 11.28
C GLY A 139 5.51 11.55 9.77
N ASP A 140 6.67 11.29 9.18
CA ASP A 140 6.80 10.90 7.78
C ASP A 140 6.64 9.37 7.68
N TRP A 141 5.50 8.92 7.16
CA TRP A 141 5.24 7.49 6.98
C TRP A 141 5.71 7.07 5.59
N ARG A 142 6.78 6.27 5.56
CA ARG A 142 7.42 5.80 4.32
C ARG A 142 7.27 4.30 4.15
N GLY A 143 7.25 3.87 2.89
CA GLY A 143 7.19 2.45 2.53
C GLY A 143 5.80 1.85 2.76
N TYR A 144 5.76 0.55 3.05
CA TYR A 144 4.51 -0.18 3.21
C TYR A 144 3.91 0.03 4.60
N ASP A 145 2.65 0.46 4.65
CA ASP A 145 1.77 0.27 5.81
C ASP A 145 0.44 -0.27 5.29
N GLY A 146 0.05 -1.45 5.78
CA GLY A 146 -1.02 -2.25 5.19
C GLY A 146 -2.44 -1.78 5.51
N PRO A 147 -3.44 -2.59 5.16
CA PRO A 147 -4.84 -2.34 5.45
C PRO A 147 -5.13 -2.02 6.92
N PHE A 148 -5.87 -0.94 7.17
CA PHE A 148 -6.57 -0.69 8.45
C PHE A 148 -7.93 -0.02 8.16
N PRO A 149 -8.83 -0.69 7.41
CA PRO A 149 -10.10 -0.10 7.02
C PRO A 149 -11.01 0.13 8.25
N PRO A 150 -11.91 1.12 8.23
CA PRO A 150 -12.79 1.39 9.36
C PRO A 150 -13.61 0.16 9.74
N PRO A 151 -13.69 -0.22 11.02
CA PRO A 151 -14.43 -1.41 11.45
C PRO A 151 -15.94 -1.28 11.25
N ASN A 152 -16.44 -0.05 11.13
CA ASN A 152 -17.83 0.25 10.87
C ASN A 152 -18.16 0.43 9.37
N ASP A 153 -17.20 0.17 8.47
CA ASP A 153 -17.43 0.21 7.03
C ASP A 153 -18.13 -1.05 6.52
N LEU A 154 -19.17 -0.88 5.70
CA LEU A 154 -19.90 -1.98 5.06
C LEU A 154 -19.28 -2.38 3.72
N ARG A 155 -18.32 -1.60 3.19
CA ARG A 155 -17.59 -1.93 1.97
C ARG A 155 -16.40 -2.84 2.28
N LEU A 156 -16.19 -3.83 1.43
CA LEU A 156 -14.93 -4.59 1.39
C LEU A 156 -13.90 -3.77 0.61
N HIS A 157 -12.81 -3.37 1.26
CA HIS A 157 -11.76 -2.57 0.62
C HIS A 157 -10.87 -3.44 -0.27
N ARG A 158 -10.34 -2.85 -1.35
CA ARG A 158 -9.45 -3.50 -2.31
C ARG A 158 -8.10 -2.80 -2.33
N TYR A 159 -7.02 -3.56 -2.15
CA TYR A 159 -5.65 -3.03 -2.10
C TYR A 159 -4.90 -3.43 -3.36
N PHE A 160 -4.74 -2.50 -4.30
CA PHE A 160 -4.14 -2.75 -5.61
C PHE A 160 -2.63 -2.58 -5.55
N PHE A 161 -1.90 -3.69 -5.72
CA PHE A 161 -0.46 -3.73 -5.89
C PHE A 161 -0.14 -3.64 -7.39
N ARG A 162 0.47 -2.52 -7.81
CA ARG A 162 0.75 -2.19 -9.20
C ARG A 162 2.27 -2.06 -9.39
N VAL A 163 2.82 -2.81 -10.34
CA VAL A 163 4.22 -2.67 -10.75
C VAL A 163 4.27 -2.08 -12.15
N PHE A 164 5.16 -1.11 -12.33
CA PHE A 164 5.41 -0.45 -13.62
C PHE A 164 6.84 -0.75 -14.05
N ALA A 165 7.04 -1.14 -15.30
CA ALA A 165 8.35 -1.26 -15.91
C ALA A 165 8.68 0.02 -16.67
N LEU A 166 9.85 0.63 -16.40
CA LEU A 166 10.24 1.92 -16.96
C LEU A 166 11.47 1.82 -17.87
N ASP A 167 11.59 2.71 -18.85
CA ASP A 167 12.75 2.82 -19.76
C ASP A 167 13.89 3.72 -19.22
N VAL A 168 13.71 4.24 -18.01
CA VAL A 168 14.72 5.00 -17.26
C VAL A 168 15.21 4.20 -16.06
N ALA A 169 16.48 4.40 -15.68
CA ALA A 169 17.08 3.73 -14.53
C ALA A 169 16.68 4.38 -13.19
N GLY A 170 16.22 5.63 -13.22
CA GLY A 170 15.74 6.31 -12.04
C GLY A 170 14.92 7.55 -12.38
N LEU A 171 13.92 7.83 -11.54
CA LEU A 171 13.02 8.96 -11.67
C LEU A 171 13.62 10.22 -11.05
N ARG A 172 13.35 11.38 -11.67
CA ARG A 172 13.67 12.68 -11.07
C ARG A 172 12.63 13.02 -10.00
N LEU A 173 12.89 12.57 -8.78
CA LEU A 173 12.01 12.78 -7.62
C LEU A 173 12.75 13.63 -6.57
N PRO A 174 12.04 14.48 -5.82
CA PRO A 174 12.59 15.10 -4.62
C PRO A 174 12.98 14.04 -3.57
N GLU A 175 13.76 14.43 -2.56
CA GLU A 175 14.14 13.55 -1.45
C GLU A 175 12.92 13.03 -0.67
N ARG A 176 11.93 13.91 -0.49
CA ARG A 176 10.62 13.60 0.09
C ARG A 176 9.58 13.64 -1.04
N PHE A 177 9.10 12.48 -1.45
CA PHE A 177 8.16 12.32 -2.56
C PHE A 177 6.98 11.41 -2.19
N ALA A 178 5.85 11.57 -2.85
CA ALA A 178 4.64 10.75 -2.71
C ALA A 178 4.22 10.11 -4.04
N ALA A 179 3.15 9.32 -4.04
CA ALA A 179 2.67 8.62 -5.23
C ALA A 179 2.40 9.56 -6.42
N ALA A 180 1.89 10.77 -6.17
CA ALA A 180 1.63 11.76 -7.22
C ALA A 180 2.91 12.22 -7.94
N ASP A 181 4.01 12.43 -7.20
CA ASP A 181 5.32 12.78 -7.78
C ASP A 181 5.84 11.64 -8.67
N VAL A 182 5.68 10.40 -8.20
CA VAL A 182 6.08 9.20 -8.94
C VAL A 182 5.25 9.07 -10.22
N GLN A 183 3.93 9.23 -10.14
CA GLN A 183 3.05 9.18 -11.29
C GLN A 183 3.40 10.26 -12.33
N ALA A 184 3.68 11.49 -11.89
CA ALA A 184 4.12 12.56 -12.77
C ALA A 184 5.48 12.25 -13.42
N ALA A 185 6.45 11.77 -12.64
CA ALA A 185 7.80 11.48 -13.14
C ALA A 185 7.84 10.25 -14.07
N MET A 186 6.92 9.29 -13.92
CA MET A 186 6.79 8.13 -14.81
C MET A 186 6.17 8.47 -16.17
N HIS A 187 5.53 9.63 -16.32
CA HIS A 187 4.84 9.99 -17.55
C HIS A 187 5.80 9.96 -18.76
N GLY A 188 5.44 9.21 -19.79
CA GLY A 188 6.28 9.00 -20.99
C GLY A 188 7.36 7.93 -20.87
N HIS A 189 7.53 7.31 -19.70
CA HIS A 189 8.57 6.30 -19.43
C HIS A 189 8.03 4.87 -19.20
N VAL A 190 6.71 4.70 -19.07
CA VAL A 190 6.09 3.39 -18.79
C VAL A 190 6.09 2.50 -20.03
N LEU A 191 6.78 1.35 -19.94
CA LEU A 191 6.81 0.31 -20.96
C LEU A 191 5.70 -0.73 -20.77
N ALA A 192 5.39 -1.07 -19.53
CA ALA A 192 4.31 -1.97 -19.16
C ALA A 192 3.86 -1.75 -17.71
N GLU A 193 2.65 -2.20 -17.41
CA GLU A 193 2.08 -2.24 -16.07
C GLU A 193 1.47 -3.63 -15.83
N ALA A 194 1.59 -4.13 -14.60
CA ALA A 194 0.83 -5.29 -14.12
C ALA A 194 0.27 -5.00 -12.73
N ALA A 195 -0.92 -5.52 -12.44
CA ALA A 195 -1.59 -5.29 -11.16
C ALA A 195 -2.34 -6.53 -10.67
N ILE A 196 -2.29 -6.74 -9.35
CA ILE A 196 -3.17 -7.64 -8.61
C ILE A 196 -3.70 -6.88 -7.38
N TYR A 197 -4.89 -7.24 -6.89
CA TYR A 197 -5.37 -6.75 -5.61
C TYR A 197 -5.76 -7.88 -4.68
N ALA A 198 -5.67 -7.59 -3.38
CA ALA A 198 -6.25 -8.37 -2.30
C ALA A 198 -7.40 -7.57 -1.66
N THR A 199 -8.24 -8.22 -0.86
CA THR A 199 -9.32 -7.56 -0.12
C THR A 199 -9.13 -7.64 1.38
N TYR A 200 -9.60 -6.64 2.13
CA TYR A 200 -9.57 -6.68 3.59
C TYR A 200 -10.73 -5.89 4.19
N SER A 201 -11.22 -6.34 5.35
CA SER A 201 -12.19 -5.61 6.16
C SER A 201 -12.06 -6.03 7.61
N LEU A 202 -12.17 -5.04 8.50
CA LEU A 202 -12.29 -5.24 9.95
C LEU A 202 -13.74 -5.45 10.39
N ASN A 203 -14.72 -5.21 9.51
CA ASN A 203 -16.11 -5.45 9.82
C ASN A 203 -16.45 -6.94 9.68
N PRO A 204 -16.86 -7.63 10.76
CA PRO A 204 -17.15 -9.07 10.73
C PRO A 204 -18.39 -9.42 9.88
N GLY A 205 -19.26 -8.45 9.58
CA GLY A 205 -20.42 -8.62 8.72
C GLY A 205 -20.10 -8.57 7.21
N VAL A 206 -18.93 -8.05 6.83
CA VAL A 206 -18.51 -7.91 5.43
C VAL A 206 -17.87 -9.20 4.95
N LYS A 207 -18.56 -9.91 4.06
CA LYS A 207 -18.09 -11.13 3.41
C LYS A 207 -17.37 -10.82 2.11
N GLY A 208 -16.39 -11.66 1.75
CA GLY A 208 -15.58 -11.55 0.55
C GLY A 208 -14.64 -12.74 0.44
#